data_AF-A0A7C1N7V7-F1
#
_entry.id   AF-A0A7C1N7V7-F1
#
_cell.length_a   1.000
_cell.length_b   1.000
_cell.length_c   1.000
_cell.angle_alpha   90.00
_cell.angle_beta   90.00
_cell.angle_gamma   90.00
#
_symmetry.space_group_name_H-M   'P 1'
#
loop_
_entity.id
_entity.type
_entity.pdbx_description
1 polymer ?
#
loop_
_entity_poly.entity_id
_entity_poly.type
_entity_poly.pdbx_seq_one_letter_code
_entity_poly.pdbx_strand_id
1 'polypeptide(L)'
;MTRKKLIKLLKTIIPLGLGIFLIWYSLASATPEQRATLWENIKNAQPGWIILSLVLGILSHLSRAYRWQFLLEPLGYKPDFANRFMAVMVAYLA
;
A
#
# COMPACT_ATOMS: atom_id res chain seq x y z
N MET A 1 22.51 -23.20 6.59
CA MET A 1 22.01 -22.16 5.65
C MET A 1 23.15 -21.20 5.32
N THR A 2 23.34 -20.81 4.05
CA THR A 2 24.44 -19.86 3.71
C THR A 2 24.13 -18.46 4.26
N ARG A 3 25.17 -17.66 4.59
CA ARG A 3 25.01 -16.27 5.07
C ARG A 3 24.06 -15.44 4.19
N LYS A 4 24.19 -15.56 2.86
CA LYS A 4 23.33 -14.85 1.90
C LYS A 4 21.85 -15.27 2.01
N LYS A 5 21.57 -16.57 2.17
CA LYS A 5 20.21 -17.09 2.37
C LYS A 5 19.61 -16.63 3.71
N LEU A 6 20.42 -16.63 4.78
CA LEU A 6 20.00 -16.12 6.10
C LEU A 6 19.62 -14.63 6.04
N ILE A 7 20.46 -13.79 5.44
CA ILE A 7 20.19 -12.35 5.31
C ILE A 7 18.91 -12.11 4.51
N LYS A 8 18.70 -12.84 3.40
CA LYS A 8 17.47 -12.72 2.60
C LYS A 8 16.22 -13.08 3.40
N LEU A 9 16.28 -14.16 4.18
CA LEU A 9 15.18 -14.57 5.06
C LEU A 9 14.88 -13.51 6.11
N LEU A 10 15.90 -12.99 6.81
CA LEU A 10 15.73 -11.97 7.84
C LEU A 10 15.13 -10.67 7.28
N LYS A 11 15.57 -10.23 6.08
CA LYS A 11 15.01 -9.06 5.39
C LYS A 11 13.51 -9.20 5.05
N THR A 12 13.01 -10.43 5.00
CA THR A 12 11.58 -10.70 4.72
C THR A 12 10.81 -10.86 6.03
N ILE A 13 11.33 -11.70 6.94
CA ILE A 13 10.63 -12.05 8.19
C ILE A 13 10.60 -10.89 9.19
N ILE A 14 11.66 -10.08 9.29
CA ILE A 14 11.70 -8.99 10.27
C ILE A 14 10.63 -7.93 9.97
N PRO A 15 10.51 -7.36 8.75
CA PRO A 15 9.46 -6.38 8.47
C PRO A 15 8.05 -6.95 8.61
N LEU A 16 7.82 -8.18 8.14
CA LEU A 16 6.51 -8.83 8.26
C LEU A 16 6.16 -9.11 9.73
N GLY A 17 7.11 -9.64 10.50
CA GLY A 17 6.96 -9.90 11.93
C GLY A 17 6.72 -8.63 12.71
N LEU A 18 7.42 -7.53 12.36
CA LEU A 18 7.19 -6.22 12.95
C LEU A 18 5.77 -5.71 12.65
N GLY A 19 5.29 -5.84 11.41
CA GLY A 19 3.91 -5.47 11.05
C GLY A 19 2.87 -6.24 11.87
N ILE A 20 3.00 -7.55 11.97
CA ILE A 20 2.10 -8.40 12.79
C ILE A 20 2.18 -8.00 14.26
N PHE A 21 3.40 -7.82 14.78
CA PHE A 21 3.63 -7.40 16.16
C PHE A 21 2.95 -6.07 16.47
N LEU A 22 3.06 -5.07 15.59
CA LEU A 22 2.46 -3.75 15.78
C LEU A 22 0.92 -3.82 15.76
N ILE A 23 0.33 -4.61 14.85
CA ILE A 23 -1.13 -4.82 14.80
C ILE A 23 -1.60 -5.48 16.10
N TRP A 24 -0.93 -6.56 16.52
CA TRP A 24 -1.26 -7.25 17.77
C TRP A 24 -1.12 -6.32 18.97
N TYR A 25 -0.02 -5.58 19.07
CA TYR A 25 0.24 -4.66 20.17
C TYR A 25 -0.81 -3.55 20.24
N SER A 26 -1.20 -2.97 19.09
CA SER A 26 -2.25 -1.96 19.02
C SER A 26 -3.60 -2.49 19.50
N LEU A 27 -3.96 -3.73 19.18
CA LEU A 27 -5.23 -4.33 19.61
C LEU A 27 -5.19 -4.79 21.07
N ALA A 28 -4.04 -5.30 21.53
CA ALA A 28 -3.85 -5.78 22.90
C ALA A 28 -3.80 -4.62 23.92
N SER A 29 -3.26 -3.47 23.51
CA SER A 29 -3.20 -2.25 24.34
C SER A 29 -4.54 -1.51 24.43
N ALA A 30 -5.51 -1.82 23.56
CA ALA A 30 -6.83 -1.19 23.57
C ALA A 30 -7.78 -1.84 24.60
N THR A 31 -8.58 -1.01 25.28
CA THR A 31 -9.62 -1.51 26.20
C THR A 31 -10.71 -2.26 25.43
N PRO A 32 -11.52 -3.11 26.10
CA PRO A 32 -12.65 -3.78 25.46
C PRO A 32 -13.62 -2.82 24.77
N GLU A 33 -13.87 -1.65 25.38
CA GLU A 33 -14.78 -0.63 24.87
C GLU A 33 -14.22 0.04 23.61
N GLN A 34 -12.91 0.32 23.59
CA GLN A 34 -12.23 0.86 22.41
C GLN A 34 -12.28 -0.12 21.23
N ARG A 35 -12.10 -1.42 21.50
CA ARG A 35 -12.23 -2.48 20.48
C ARG A 35 -13.66 -2.59 19.95
N ALA A 36 -14.66 -2.52 20.82
CA ALA A 36 -16.07 -2.50 20.41
C ALA A 36 -16.39 -1.28 19.55
N THR A 37 -15.91 -0.10 19.96
CA THR A 37 -16.09 1.16 19.22
C THR A 37 -15.43 1.09 17.84
N LEU A 38 -14.20 0.57 17.75
CA LEU A 38 -13.52 0.36 16.47
C LEU A 38 -14.35 -0.54 15.54
N TRP A 39 -14.90 -1.63 16.07
CA TRP A 39 -15.73 -2.56 15.29
C TRP A 39 -17.03 -1.92 14.80
N GLU A 40 -17.70 -1.13 15.64
CA GLU A 40 -18.88 -0.36 15.24
C GLU A 40 -18.54 0.70 14.17
N ASN A 41 -17.39 1.38 14.29
CA ASN A 41 -16.95 2.37 13.30
C ASN A 41 -16.69 1.72 11.93
N ILE A 42 -16.14 0.50 11.90
CA ILE A 42 -15.91 -0.26 10.66
C ILE A 42 -17.25 -0.64 10.01
N LYS A 43 -18.21 -1.15 10.80
CA LYS A 43 -19.53 -1.56 10.28
C LYS A 43 -20.38 -0.39 9.79
N ASN A 44 -20.31 0.73 10.48
CA ASN A 44 -21.10 1.93 10.18
C ASN A 44 -20.36 2.93 9.29
N ALA A 45 -19.24 2.52 8.68
CA ALA A 45 -18.48 3.37 7.78
C ALA A 45 -19.35 3.84 6.61
N GLN A 46 -19.45 5.16 6.43
CA GLN A 46 -20.31 5.72 5.39
C GLN A 46 -19.72 5.42 3.99
N PRO A 47 -20.47 4.78 3.09
CA PRO A 47 -19.96 4.37 1.78
C PRO A 47 -19.43 5.52 0.92
N GLY A 48 -19.98 6.73 1.08
CA GLY A 48 -19.53 7.91 0.33
C GLY A 48 -18.05 8.23 0.56
N TRP A 49 -17.56 8.14 1.80
CA TRP A 49 -16.15 8.36 2.12
C TRP A 49 -15.25 7.25 1.57
N ILE A 50 -15.73 6.01 1.57
CA ILE A 50 -15.01 4.87 0.97
C ILE A 50 -14.82 5.13 -0.52
N ILE A 51 -15.89 5.45 -1.25
CA ILE A 51 -15.83 5.74 -2.69
C ILE A 51 -14.92 6.93 -2.97
N LEU A 52 -15.05 8.02 -2.21
CA LEU A 52 -14.20 9.20 -2.38
C LEU A 52 -12.72 8.85 -2.18
N SER A 53 -12.39 8.06 -1.14
CA SER A 53 -11.01 7.63 -0.91
C SER A 53 -10.45 6.78 -2.06
N LEU A 54 -11.27 5.89 -2.63
CA LEU A 54 -10.88 5.08 -3.79
C LEU A 54 -10.64 5.95 -5.03
N VAL A 55 -11.54 6.91 -5.29
CA VAL A 55 -11.39 7.87 -6.39
C VAL A 55 -10.10 8.67 -6.25
N LEU A 56 -9.84 9.23 -5.07
CA LEU A 56 -8.60 9.99 -4.80
C LEU A 56 -7.35 9.10 -4.92
N GLY A 57 -7.43 7.84 -4.49
CA GLY A 57 -6.36 6.85 -4.67
C GLY A 57 -6.06 6.59 -6.14
N ILE A 58 -7.08 6.35 -6.96
CA ILE A 58 -6.94 6.16 -8.41
C ILE A 58 -6.36 7.42 -9.06
N LEU A 59 -6.87 8.61 -8.73
CA LEU A 59 -6.36 9.88 -9.25
C LEU A 59 -4.89 10.12 -8.89
N SER A 60 -4.48 9.76 -7.67
CA SER A 60 -3.07 9.80 -7.25
C SER A 60 -2.18 8.93 -8.15
N HIS A 61 -2.67 7.74 -8.51
CA HIS A 61 -1.95 6.82 -9.38
C HIS A 61 -1.94 7.24 -10.85
N LEU A 62 -3.04 7.78 -11.36
CA LEU A 62 -3.12 8.38 -12.70
C LEU A 62 -2.14 9.55 -12.82
N SER A 63 -2.12 10.45 -11.83
CA SER A 63 -1.17 11.56 -11.75
C SER A 63 0.29 11.08 -11.78
N ARG A 64 0.59 9.99 -11.06
CA ARG A 64 1.92 9.40 -11.08
C ARG A 64 2.30 8.85 -12.45
N ALA A 65 1.40 8.11 -13.08
CA ALA A 65 1.62 7.53 -14.41
C ALA A 65 1.86 8.61 -15.47
N TYR A 66 1.16 9.73 -15.36
CA TYR A 66 1.39 10.91 -16.19
C TYR A 66 2.78 11.49 -15.95
N ARG A 67 3.14 11.74 -14.69
CA ARG A 67 4.44 12.33 -14.31
C ARG A 67 5.64 11.48 -14.74
N TRP A 68 5.51 10.17 -14.78
CA TRP A 68 6.58 9.27 -15.25
C TRP A 68 6.95 9.48 -16.72
N GLN A 69 6.07 10.09 -17.53
CA GLN A 69 6.42 10.48 -18.91
C GLN A 69 7.65 11.36 -18.96
N PHE A 70 7.73 12.34 -18.06
CA PHE A 70 8.80 13.34 -18.05
C PHE A 70 10.17 12.74 -17.73
N LEU A 71 10.20 11.58 -17.07
CA LEU A 71 11.43 10.84 -16.83
C LEU A 71 11.85 10.00 -18.05
N LEU A 72 10.88 9.50 -18.80
CA LEU A 72 11.09 8.59 -19.92
C LEU A 72 11.37 9.33 -21.24
N GLU A 73 10.79 10.51 -21.41
CA GLU A 73 10.92 11.31 -22.63
C GLU A 73 12.36 11.74 -22.94
N PRO A 74 13.20 12.20 -21.98
CA PRO A 74 14.61 12.48 -22.21
C PRO A 74 15.45 11.25 -22.59
N LEU A 75 14.96 10.05 -22.27
CA LEU A 75 15.60 8.77 -22.64
C LEU A 75 15.16 8.27 -24.02
N GLY A 76 14.29 9.01 -24.73
CA GLY A 76 13.74 8.63 -26.03
C GLY A 76 12.54 7.69 -25.97
N TYR A 77 12.03 7.37 -24.77
CA TYR A 77 10.88 6.47 -24.61
C TYR A 77 9.56 7.23 -24.49
N LYS A 78 8.55 6.80 -25.26
CA LYS A 78 7.20 7.38 -25.23
C LYS A 78 6.13 6.29 -25.09
N PRO A 79 6.11 5.52 -23.99
CA PRO A 79 5.08 4.52 -23.79
C PRO A 79 3.71 5.17 -23.61
N ASP A 80 2.66 4.48 -24.04
CA ASP A 80 1.28 4.91 -23.83
C ASP A 80 0.97 5.10 -22.35
N PHE A 81 0.02 5.99 -22.06
CA PHE A 81 -0.39 6.28 -20.69
C PHE A 81 -0.89 5.02 -19.96
N ALA A 82 -1.65 4.16 -20.66
CA ALA A 82 -2.12 2.89 -20.10
C ALA A 82 -0.97 1.99 -19.63
N ASN A 83 0.10 1.87 -20.43
CA ASN A 83 1.27 1.06 -20.07
C ASN A 83 1.99 1.63 -18.85
N ARG A 84 2.14 2.96 -18.77
CA ARG A 84 2.71 3.63 -17.59
C ARG A 84 1.85 3.45 -16.36
N PHE A 85 0.54 3.56 -16.49
CA PHE A 85 -0.40 3.36 -15.40
C PHE A 85 -0.34 1.92 -14.87
N MET A 86 -0.36 0.93 -15.76
CA MET A 86 -0.22 -0.47 -15.40
C MET A 86 1.13 -0.76 -14.72
N ALA A 87 2.23 -0.16 -15.20
CA ALA A 87 3.54 -0.28 -14.55
C ALA A 87 3.52 0.26 -13.12
N VAL A 88 2.84 1.39 -12.87
CA VAL A 88 2.64 1.92 -11.51
C VAL A 88 1.80 0.95 -10.66
N MET A 89 0.73 0.36 -11.21
CA MET A 89 -0.13 -0.60 -10.48
C MET A 89 0.62 -1.86 -10.07
N VAL A 90 1.42 -2.45 -10.97
CA VAL A 90 2.21 -3.64 -10.65
C VAL A 90 3.21 -3.36 -9.52
N ALA A 91 3.85 -2.20 -9.52
CA ALA A 91 4.80 -1.82 -8.47
C ALA A 91 4.15 -1.65 -7.08
N TYR A 92 2.83 -1.43 -7.03
CA TYR A 92 2.06 -1.36 -5.79
C TYR A 92 1.50 -2.71 -5.33
N LEU A 93 1.34 -3.66 -6.25
CA LEU A 93 0.88 -5.02 -5.95
C LEU A 93 2.03 -5.94 -5.52
N ALA A 94 3.27 -5.62 -5.93
CA ALA A 94 4.50 -6.36 -5.65
C ALA A 94 5.09 -6.07 -4.27
#